data_AF-A0A077WD37-F1
#
_entry.id   AF-A0A077WD37-F1
#
_cell.length_a   1.000
_cell.length_b   1.000
_cell.length_c   1.000
_cell.angle_alpha   90.00
_cell.angle_beta   90.00
_cell.angle_gamma   90.00
#
_symmetry.space_group_name_H-M   'P 1'
#
loop_
_entity.id
_entity.type
_entity.pdbx_description
1 polymer ?
#
loop_
_entity_poly.entity_id
_entity_poly.type
_entity_poly.pdbx_seq_one_letter_code
_entity_poly.pdbx_strand_id
1 'polypeptide(L)'
;MLEDPFQQSKGSSNVVSETVAPVESSEPVTTLQEYEQEQEQQRLVQQQQQKQQRQPLSTVPQPEPKQQKHKRTKETQHQTNAPPMPPEKEKVPEKTAEEIEQERKQQARDVEANKDQIRFSNTYHDDEYAYRHVKLPKAISRWLPHYKPMKEEEWRSLGVQQSSNWEHYMVHAPEPHILLFREPIDSYKSRMREREKREQELAAAEQASEDLTEPSRPSKRQKAD
;
A
#
# COMPACT_ATOMS: atom_id res chain seq x y z
N MET A 1 -58.89 3.59 -29.37
CA MET A 1 -60.13 3.68 -28.56
C MET A 1 -60.57 2.26 -28.21
N LEU A 2 -61.14 2.10 -27.00
CA LEU A 2 -61.62 0.86 -26.34
C LEU A 2 -60.48 0.10 -25.63
N GLU A 3 -60.12 0.50 -24.41
CA GLU A 3 -60.78 0.28 -23.10
C GLU A 3 -60.50 -1.11 -22.49
N ASP A 4 -59.84 -1.03 -21.33
CA ASP A 4 -59.61 -2.03 -20.30
C ASP A 4 -60.87 -2.14 -19.41
N PRO A 5 -61.24 -3.32 -18.88
CA PRO A 5 -61.86 -3.34 -17.56
C PRO A 5 -61.39 -4.52 -16.66
N PHE A 6 -60.60 -4.16 -15.65
CA PHE A 6 -60.90 -4.29 -14.21
C PHE A 6 -61.54 -5.61 -13.68
N GLN A 7 -60.79 -6.35 -12.83
CA GLN A 7 -61.10 -6.81 -11.44
C GLN A 7 -60.31 -8.10 -11.09
N GLN A 8 -59.46 -8.18 -10.05
CA GLN A 8 -59.57 -7.97 -8.59
C GLN A 8 -59.45 -9.31 -7.84
N SER A 9 -58.36 -9.51 -7.09
CA SER A 9 -58.26 -10.39 -5.91
C SER A 9 -56.96 -10.02 -5.14
N LYS A 10 -57.03 -9.27 -4.05
CA LYS A 10 -57.10 -9.67 -2.61
C LYS A 10 -56.09 -10.74 -2.17
N GLY A 11 -55.20 -10.33 -1.26
CA GLY A 11 -54.33 -11.17 -0.41
C GLY A 11 -53.17 -10.34 0.15
N SER A 12 -53.37 -9.59 1.22
CA SER A 12 -53.16 -9.96 2.64
C SER A 12 -51.75 -9.64 3.15
N SER A 13 -51.71 -8.64 4.03
CA SER A 13 -50.75 -8.28 5.07
C SER A 13 -49.36 -8.93 5.11
N ASN A 14 -48.34 -8.08 5.11
CA ASN A 14 -47.42 -8.00 6.26
C ASN A 14 -46.91 -6.56 6.40
N VAL A 15 -47.37 -5.89 7.47
CA VAL A 15 -46.79 -4.67 8.01
C VAL A 15 -45.69 -5.11 8.96
N VAL A 16 -44.44 -4.75 8.66
CA VAL A 16 -43.39 -4.68 9.66
C VAL A 16 -42.96 -3.23 9.72
N SER A 17 -43.46 -2.55 10.76
CA SER A 17 -42.96 -1.25 11.19
C SER A 17 -41.58 -1.47 11.81
N GLU A 18 -40.53 -1.05 11.13
CA GLU A 18 -39.22 -0.88 11.77
C GLU A 18 -39.01 0.61 12.05
N THR A 19 -38.93 0.88 13.34
CA THR A 19 -38.90 2.18 13.98
C THR A 19 -37.61 2.93 13.64
N VAL A 20 -37.78 4.14 13.09
CA VAL A 20 -36.72 5.14 12.95
C VAL A 20 -36.43 5.73 14.34
N ALA A 21 -35.24 5.48 14.88
CA ALA A 21 -34.73 6.17 16.06
C ALA A 21 -33.96 7.45 15.63
N PRO A 22 -34.18 8.60 16.30
CA PRO A 22 -33.37 9.79 16.09
C PRO A 22 -32.36 10.03 17.24
N VAL A 23 -31.28 10.77 16.92
CA VAL A 23 -30.31 11.44 17.82
C VAL A 23 -29.31 10.45 18.47
N GLU A 24 -27.98 10.62 18.41
CA GLU A 24 -27.23 11.67 19.09
C GLU A 24 -25.75 11.70 18.61
N SER A 25 -25.32 12.87 18.15
CA SER A 25 -23.92 13.20 17.90
C SER A 25 -23.27 13.48 19.26
N SER A 26 -22.40 12.58 19.71
CA SER A 26 -21.55 12.81 20.88
C SER A 26 -20.16 13.22 20.42
N GLU A 27 -19.93 14.53 20.27
CA GLU A 27 -18.57 15.05 20.35
C GLU A 27 -18.09 14.97 21.81
N PRO A 28 -16.86 14.53 22.09
CA PRO A 28 -16.34 14.58 23.44
C PRO A 28 -16.14 16.05 23.81
N VAL A 29 -16.98 16.55 24.72
CA VAL A 29 -16.73 17.83 25.41
C VAL A 29 -15.50 17.61 26.28
N THR A 30 -14.32 17.86 25.72
CA THR A 30 -13.06 17.89 26.49
C THR A 30 -13.18 18.99 27.52
N THR A 31 -13.06 18.62 28.80
CA THR A 31 -13.26 19.57 29.89
C THR A 31 -12.14 20.61 29.85
N LEU A 32 -12.43 21.91 30.11
CA LEU A 32 -11.41 22.98 30.08
C LEU A 32 -10.15 22.63 30.90
N GLN A 33 -10.33 21.84 31.96
CA GLN A 33 -9.27 21.35 32.84
C GLN A 33 -8.34 20.34 32.15
N GLU A 34 -8.86 19.51 31.25
CA GLU A 34 -8.07 18.57 30.44
C GLU A 34 -7.27 19.32 29.37
N TYR A 35 -7.86 20.35 28.77
CA TYR A 35 -7.17 21.22 27.83
C TYR A 35 -6.00 21.97 28.50
N GLU A 36 -6.20 22.53 29.69
CA GLU A 36 -5.13 23.17 30.45
C GLU A 36 -4.00 22.21 30.82
N GLN A 37 -4.34 20.99 31.24
CA GLN A 37 -3.38 19.95 31.58
C GLN A 37 -2.58 19.48 30.35
N GLU A 38 -3.23 19.41 29.18
CA GLU A 38 -2.58 19.07 27.92
C GLU A 38 -1.64 20.19 27.43
N GLN A 39 -2.04 21.46 27.58
CA GLN A 39 -1.17 22.61 27.29
C GLN A 39 0.04 22.67 28.23
N GLU A 40 -0.11 22.27 29.49
CA GLU A 40 1.00 22.20 30.43
C GLU A 40 1.99 21.08 30.09
N GLN A 41 1.50 19.90 29.69
CA GLN A 41 2.37 18.82 29.18
C GLN A 41 3.12 19.24 27.92
N GLN A 42 2.45 19.88 26.96
CA GLN A 42 3.09 20.36 25.73
C GLN A 42 4.19 21.41 26.03
N ARG A 43 3.95 22.34 26.97
CA ARG A 43 4.98 23.29 27.43
C ARG A 43 6.18 22.59 28.08
N LEU A 44 5.94 21.55 28.87
CA LEU A 44 7.01 20.81 29.54
C LEU A 44 7.93 20.10 28.52
N VAL A 45 7.33 19.45 27.52
CA VAL A 45 8.06 18.79 26.42
C VAL A 45 8.88 19.80 25.63
N GLN A 46 8.31 20.97 25.33
CA GLN A 46 9.02 22.02 24.60
C GLN A 46 10.18 22.62 25.41
N GLN A 47 10.01 22.80 26.72
CA GLN A 47 11.09 23.26 27.60
C GLN A 47 12.26 22.24 27.66
N GLN A 48 11.94 20.95 27.66
CA GLN A 48 12.96 19.90 27.68
C GLN A 48 13.77 19.86 26.38
N GLN A 49 13.13 20.11 25.22
CA GLN A 49 13.84 20.22 23.94
C GLN A 49 14.79 21.43 23.88
N GLN A 50 14.41 22.59 24.44
CA GLN A 50 15.29 23.76 24.48
C GLN A 50 16.53 23.57 25.35
N LYS A 51 16.43 22.80 26.45
CA LYS A 51 17.60 22.49 27.30
C LYS A 51 18.63 21.62 26.59
N GLN A 52 18.23 20.75 25.68
CA GLN A 52 19.15 19.91 24.90
C GLN A 52 19.90 20.70 23.81
N GLN A 53 19.38 21.85 23.36
CA GLN A 53 20.03 22.68 22.35
C GLN A 53 21.04 23.69 22.91
N ARG A 54 21.07 23.92 24.23
CA ARG A 54 22.07 24.80 24.85
C ARG A 54 23.34 24.03 25.21
N GLN A 55 24.15 23.72 24.20
CA GLN A 55 25.57 23.43 24.41
C GLN A 55 26.31 24.76 24.71
N PRO A 56 27.24 24.82 25.68
CA PRO A 56 28.01 26.04 25.91
C PRO A 56 28.99 26.27 24.75
N LEU A 57 28.92 27.43 24.09
CA LEU A 57 29.95 27.87 23.16
C LEU A 57 31.29 27.97 23.90
N SER A 58 32.24 27.14 23.50
CA SER A 58 33.64 27.26 23.93
C SER A 58 34.25 28.48 23.26
N THR A 59 34.59 29.48 24.07
CA THR A 59 35.36 30.66 23.68
C THR A 59 36.78 30.24 23.29
N VAL A 60 37.19 30.49 22.05
CA VAL A 60 38.60 30.46 21.64
C VAL A 60 39.04 31.89 21.30
N PRO A 61 40.19 32.38 21.83
CA PRO A 61 40.63 33.75 21.63
C PRO A 61 41.28 33.95 20.25
N GLN A 62 40.95 35.06 19.61
CA GLN A 62 41.52 35.57 18.37
C GLN A 62 42.85 36.30 18.66
N PRO A 63 43.91 36.14 17.85
CA PRO A 63 45.01 37.10 17.81
C PRO A 63 44.99 37.97 16.54
N GLU A 64 45.29 39.26 16.74
CA GLU A 64 45.41 40.34 15.75
C GLU A 64 46.56 40.15 14.73
N PRO A 65 46.54 40.85 13.57
CA PRO A 65 47.54 40.68 12.52
C PRO A 65 48.74 41.62 12.67
N LYS A 66 49.96 41.08 12.53
CA LYS A 66 51.19 41.90 12.31
C LYS A 66 52.06 41.37 11.17
N GLN A 67 52.03 42.15 10.09
CA GLN A 67 53.07 42.58 9.15
C GLN A 67 54.46 41.88 9.08
N GLN A 68 54.89 41.73 7.81
CA GLN A 68 56.20 42.07 7.21
C GLN A 68 57.36 41.03 7.08
N LYS A 69 57.76 40.89 5.81
CA LYS A 69 59.12 40.97 5.20
C LYS A 69 59.81 39.71 4.67
N HIS A 70 60.26 39.90 3.43
CA HIS A 70 61.06 39.09 2.51
C HIS A 70 62.29 38.38 3.11
N LYS A 71 62.65 37.22 2.52
CA LYS A 71 64.00 36.93 2.00
C LYS A 71 64.02 35.70 1.08
N ARG A 72 65.08 35.67 0.27
CA ARG A 72 65.32 35.04 -1.03
C ARG A 72 66.09 33.70 -0.90
N THR A 73 66.01 32.86 -1.96
CA THR A 73 66.86 31.69 -2.35
C THR A 73 66.78 30.43 -1.46
N LYS A 74 66.73 29.18 -1.97
CA LYS A 74 67.44 28.55 -3.10
C LYS A 74 66.62 27.42 -3.76
N GLU A 75 66.94 27.11 -5.01
CA GLU A 75 66.49 25.95 -5.78
C GLU A 75 67.05 24.62 -5.22
N THR A 76 66.21 23.60 -5.07
CA THR A 76 66.60 22.16 -5.05
C THR A 76 65.39 21.28 -5.43
N GLN A 77 65.50 20.61 -6.58
CA GLN A 77 64.99 19.29 -7.01
C GLN A 77 63.56 18.78 -6.68
N HIS A 78 63.01 18.15 -7.72
CA HIS A 78 61.71 17.49 -7.86
C HIS A 78 61.27 16.55 -6.72
N GLN A 79 60.03 16.71 -6.26
CA GLN A 79 59.11 15.61 -5.90
C GLN A 79 57.68 16.13 -5.79
N THR A 80 56.76 15.47 -6.52
CA THR A 80 55.32 15.75 -6.48
C THR A 80 54.75 15.31 -5.14
N ASN A 81 54.68 16.23 -4.18
CA ASN A 81 53.93 16.02 -2.95
C ASN A 81 52.52 16.58 -3.15
N ALA A 82 51.63 15.76 -3.73
CA ALA A 82 50.20 15.97 -3.58
C ALA A 82 49.86 15.86 -2.08
N PRO A 83 49.07 16.79 -1.50
CA PRO A 83 48.63 16.68 -0.12
C PRO A 83 47.90 15.34 0.08
N PRO A 84 48.11 14.60 1.18
CA PRO A 84 47.29 13.45 1.48
C PRO A 84 45.85 13.92 1.62
N MET A 85 44.96 13.30 0.86
CA MET A 85 43.52 13.46 1.02
C MET A 85 43.15 13.25 2.50
N PRO A 86 42.23 14.06 3.06
CA PRO A 86 41.70 13.78 4.39
C PRO A 86 41.09 12.37 4.38
N PRO A 87 41.30 11.55 5.43
CA PRO A 87 40.71 10.23 5.48
C PRO A 87 39.19 10.36 5.42
N GLU A 88 38.64 9.76 4.37
CA GLU A 88 37.22 9.56 4.11
C GLU A 88 36.58 8.87 5.33
N LYS A 89 36.07 9.67 6.26
CA LYS A 89 35.22 9.21 7.36
C LYS A 89 33.77 9.46 6.97
N GLU A 90 33.20 8.51 6.25
CA GLU A 90 31.75 8.29 6.31
C GLU A 90 31.48 6.79 6.26
N LYS A 91 31.80 6.11 7.37
CA LYS A 91 31.17 4.82 7.68
C LYS A 91 29.69 5.08 7.89
N VAL A 92 28.88 4.88 6.86
CA VAL A 92 27.46 4.57 7.02
C VAL A 92 27.39 3.38 7.99
N PRO A 93 26.59 3.43 9.07
CA PRO A 93 26.54 2.32 10.01
C PRO A 93 25.98 1.09 9.31
N GLU A 94 26.84 0.12 9.05
CA GLU A 94 26.49 -1.21 8.57
C GLU A 94 25.71 -1.89 9.70
N LYS A 95 24.39 -2.06 9.52
CA LYS A 95 23.54 -2.81 10.44
C LYS A 95 24.17 -4.17 10.69
N THR A 96 24.22 -4.59 11.94
CA THR A 96 24.84 -5.89 12.29
C THR A 96 24.04 -7.02 11.65
N ALA A 97 24.69 -8.12 11.26
CA ALA A 97 23.99 -9.26 10.64
C ALA A 97 22.81 -9.79 11.49
N GLU A 98 22.92 -9.72 12.82
CA GLU A 98 21.84 -10.08 13.75
C GLU A 98 20.64 -9.13 13.67
N GLU A 99 20.89 -7.83 13.49
CA GLU A 99 19.84 -6.81 13.38
C GLU A 99 19.06 -6.98 12.06
N ILE A 100 19.78 -7.26 10.96
CA ILE A 100 19.16 -7.54 9.65
C ILE A 100 18.24 -8.77 9.74
N GLU A 101 18.68 -9.82 10.43
CA GLU A 101 17.88 -11.02 10.63
C GLU A 101 16.64 -10.76 11.50
N GLN A 102 16.78 -9.93 12.53
CA GLN A 102 15.65 -9.49 13.36
C GLN A 102 14.63 -8.68 12.54
N GLU A 103 15.08 -7.76 11.69
CA GLU A 103 14.21 -6.99 10.79
C GLU A 103 13.44 -7.90 9.83
N ARG A 104 14.12 -8.86 9.20
CA ARG A 104 13.46 -9.85 8.31
C ARG A 104 12.42 -10.69 9.05
N LYS A 105 12.73 -11.15 10.26
CA LYS A 105 11.77 -11.88 11.10
C LYS A 105 10.57 -11.02 11.45
N GLN A 106 10.79 -9.75 11.76
CA GLN A 106 9.69 -8.84 12.07
C GLN A 106 8.84 -8.54 10.83
N GLN A 107 9.46 -8.30 9.67
CA GLN A 107 8.77 -8.14 8.40
C GLN A 107 7.89 -9.35 8.09
N ALA A 108 8.41 -10.58 8.24
CA ALA A 108 7.64 -11.80 8.00
C ALA A 108 6.43 -11.93 8.93
N ARG A 109 6.57 -11.57 10.22
CA ARG A 109 5.44 -11.56 11.17
C ARG A 109 4.38 -10.52 10.79
N ASP A 110 4.81 -9.31 10.45
CA ASP A 110 3.91 -8.23 10.04
C ASP A 110 3.14 -8.62 8.78
N VAL A 111 3.80 -9.27 7.81
CA VAL A 111 3.18 -9.77 6.58
C VAL A 111 2.17 -10.87 6.90
N GLU A 112 2.56 -11.90 7.66
CA GLU A 112 1.68 -13.03 7.97
C GLU A 112 0.42 -12.59 8.74
N ALA A 113 0.59 -11.68 9.71
CA ALA A 113 -0.53 -11.18 10.52
C ALA A 113 -1.48 -10.26 9.75
N ASN A 114 -1.05 -9.65 8.64
CA ASN A 114 -1.83 -8.64 7.91
C ASN A 114 -2.11 -9.00 6.44
N LYS A 115 -1.73 -10.19 5.97
CA LYS A 115 -1.93 -10.62 4.58
C LYS A 115 -3.39 -10.53 4.12
N ASP A 116 -4.33 -10.86 5.00
CA ASP A 116 -5.77 -10.87 4.69
C ASP A 116 -6.37 -9.46 4.62
N GLN A 117 -5.64 -8.45 5.10
CA GLN A 117 -6.03 -7.04 5.05
C GLN A 117 -5.55 -6.35 3.77
N ILE A 118 -4.73 -7.01 2.95
CA ILE A 118 -4.30 -6.47 1.66
C ILE A 118 -5.52 -6.34 0.76
N ARG A 119 -5.74 -5.15 0.19
CA ARG A 119 -6.89 -4.86 -0.68
C ARG A 119 -6.45 -4.64 -2.11
N PHE A 120 -7.09 -5.37 -3.03
CA PHE A 120 -6.87 -5.25 -4.46
C PHE A 120 -7.97 -4.40 -5.08
N SER A 121 -7.60 -3.51 -6.00
CA SER A 121 -8.57 -2.80 -6.83
C SER A 121 -9.07 -3.68 -7.97
N ASN A 122 -10.18 -3.25 -8.55
CA ASN A 122 -10.59 -3.68 -9.88
C ASN A 122 -9.50 -3.33 -10.90
N THR A 123 -9.42 -4.14 -11.95
CA THR A 123 -8.53 -3.87 -13.09
C THR A 123 -9.19 -2.84 -14.00
N TYR A 124 -8.41 -1.85 -14.42
CA TYR A 124 -8.76 -0.89 -15.48
C TYR A 124 -7.68 -0.99 -16.56
N HIS A 125 -7.96 -0.49 -17.76
CA HIS A 125 -7.04 -0.62 -18.89
C HIS A 125 -7.15 0.56 -19.82
N ASP A 126 -6.06 0.81 -20.54
CA ASP A 126 -6.04 1.67 -21.72
C ASP A 126 -5.70 0.81 -22.96
N ASP A 127 -5.19 1.47 -24.01
CA ASP A 127 -4.84 0.82 -25.27
C ASP A 127 -3.55 -0.01 -25.20
N GLU A 128 -2.67 0.23 -24.22
CA GLU A 128 -1.33 -0.38 -24.13
C GLU A 128 -1.19 -1.33 -22.91
N TYR A 129 -1.81 -0.98 -21.78
CA TYR A 129 -1.63 -1.68 -20.51
C TYR A 129 -2.95 -1.88 -19.76
N ALA A 130 -2.98 -2.98 -19.01
CA ALA A 130 -3.92 -3.18 -17.92
C ALA A 130 -3.26 -2.74 -16.60
N TYR A 131 -4.03 -2.09 -15.74
CA TYR A 131 -3.57 -1.51 -14.49
C TYR A 131 -4.41 -1.99 -13.31
N ARG A 132 -3.76 -2.06 -12.15
CA ARG A 132 -4.44 -2.22 -10.86
C ARG A 132 -3.60 -1.61 -9.76
N HIS A 133 -4.23 -1.30 -8.64
CA HIS A 133 -3.52 -0.89 -7.45
C HIS A 133 -3.80 -1.84 -6.28
N VAL A 134 -2.80 -1.97 -5.41
CA VAL A 134 -2.88 -2.76 -4.19
C VAL A 134 -2.65 -1.83 -3.01
N LYS A 135 -3.59 -1.82 -2.07
CA LYS A 135 -3.46 -1.06 -0.82
C LYS A 135 -2.94 -1.97 0.27
N LEU A 136 -1.77 -1.62 0.80
CA LEU A 136 -1.13 -2.33 1.89
C LEU A 136 -1.57 -1.78 3.25
N PRO A 137 -1.74 -2.65 4.26
CA PRO A 137 -1.96 -2.23 5.64
C PRO A 137 -0.70 -1.53 6.20
N LYS A 138 -0.90 -0.61 7.16
CA LYS A 138 0.16 0.24 7.72
C LYS A 138 1.32 -0.53 8.36
N ALA A 139 1.06 -1.74 8.85
CA ALA A 139 2.09 -2.62 9.41
C ALA A 139 3.06 -3.14 8.35
N ILE A 140 2.58 -3.40 7.12
CA ILE A 140 3.41 -3.87 6.00
C ILE A 140 4.05 -2.67 5.28
N SER A 141 3.33 -1.55 5.17
CA SER A 141 3.79 -0.38 4.41
C SER A 141 5.07 0.25 4.92
N ARG A 142 5.42 0.06 6.21
CA ARG A 142 6.69 0.56 6.78
C ARG A 142 7.93 -0.10 6.19
N TRP A 143 7.77 -1.29 5.59
CA TRP A 143 8.87 -2.06 5.00
C TRP A 143 9.11 -1.73 3.52
N LEU A 144 8.37 -0.75 2.97
CA LEU A 144 8.49 -0.35 1.58
C LEU A 144 9.73 0.51 1.32
N PRO A 145 10.39 0.34 0.15
CA PRO A 145 11.44 1.25 -0.27
C PRO A 145 10.85 2.62 -0.62
N HIS A 146 11.50 3.71 -0.18
CA HIS A 146 10.96 5.06 -0.32
C HIS A 146 10.90 5.59 -1.76
N TYR A 147 11.77 5.14 -2.68
CA TYR A 147 11.96 5.79 -3.99
C TYR A 147 12.20 4.83 -5.15
N LYS A 148 11.84 3.55 -5.00
CA LYS A 148 12.18 2.55 -6.01
C LYS A 148 11.01 1.61 -6.29
N PRO A 149 10.66 1.36 -7.57
CA PRO A 149 9.77 0.26 -7.92
C PRO A 149 10.40 -1.07 -7.52
N MET A 150 9.55 -2.02 -7.13
CA MET A 150 9.97 -3.32 -6.61
C MET A 150 9.90 -4.38 -7.70
N LYS A 151 10.86 -5.31 -7.69
CA LYS A 151 10.81 -6.53 -8.51
C LYS A 151 9.75 -7.50 -7.99
N GLU A 152 9.41 -8.49 -8.82
CA GLU A 152 8.46 -9.56 -8.51
C GLU A 152 8.70 -10.23 -7.16
N GLU A 153 9.95 -10.61 -6.89
CA GLU A 153 10.34 -11.25 -5.64
C GLU A 153 10.16 -10.33 -4.42
N GLU A 154 10.48 -9.05 -4.59
CA GLU A 154 10.43 -8.04 -3.51
C GLU A 154 8.98 -7.80 -3.07
N TRP A 155 8.04 -7.56 -3.99
CA TRP A 155 6.64 -7.35 -3.60
C TRP A 155 5.93 -8.64 -3.17
N ARG A 156 6.34 -9.81 -3.67
CA ARG A 156 5.83 -11.09 -3.15
C ARG A 156 6.26 -11.35 -1.72
N SER A 157 7.47 -10.93 -1.34
CA SER A 157 7.94 -11.04 0.04
C SER A 157 7.09 -10.24 1.04
N LEU A 158 6.40 -9.20 0.56
CA LEU A 158 5.47 -8.38 1.34
C LEU A 158 4.05 -8.98 1.44
N GLY A 159 3.84 -10.20 0.91
CA GLY A 159 2.56 -10.91 0.95
C GLY A 159 1.60 -10.56 -0.18
N VAL A 160 2.01 -9.74 -1.15
CA VAL A 160 1.17 -9.46 -2.33
C VAL A 160 1.16 -10.69 -3.25
N GLN A 161 -0.03 -11.25 -3.48
CA GLN A 161 -0.23 -12.42 -4.34
C GLN A 161 -1.14 -12.04 -5.52
N GLN A 162 -0.61 -12.15 -6.74
CA GLN A 162 -1.34 -11.90 -7.98
C GLN A 162 -0.76 -12.75 -9.12
N SER A 163 -1.43 -12.75 -10.27
CA SER A 163 -0.99 -13.51 -11.45
C SER A 163 0.43 -13.12 -11.89
N SER A 164 1.07 -13.99 -12.68
CA SER A 164 2.30 -13.64 -13.38
C SER A 164 2.07 -12.47 -14.34
N ASN A 165 3.14 -11.71 -14.63
CA ASN A 165 3.22 -10.57 -15.57
C ASN A 165 2.79 -9.18 -15.05
N TRP A 166 2.44 -9.05 -13.77
CA TRP A 166 2.24 -7.73 -13.17
C TRP A 166 3.58 -7.10 -12.75
N GLU A 167 3.85 -5.92 -13.27
CA GLU A 167 5.04 -5.11 -12.96
C GLU A 167 4.66 -3.94 -12.06
N HIS A 168 5.36 -3.77 -10.94
CA HIS A 168 5.27 -2.55 -10.13
C HIS A 168 6.06 -1.45 -10.82
N TYR A 169 5.38 -0.50 -11.47
CA TYR A 169 6.02 0.42 -12.41
C TYR A 169 6.35 1.80 -11.82
N MET A 170 5.67 2.21 -10.77
CA MET A 170 5.82 3.56 -10.20
C MET A 170 5.46 3.59 -8.72
N VAL A 171 6.24 4.35 -7.95
CA VAL A 171 5.95 4.64 -6.53
C VAL A 171 5.00 5.81 -6.43
N HIS A 172 3.90 5.63 -5.71
CA HIS A 172 2.96 6.70 -5.45
C HIS A 172 3.40 7.51 -4.22
N ALA A 173 4.10 8.62 -4.45
CA ALA A 173 4.72 9.41 -3.37
C ALA A 173 3.73 9.93 -2.29
N PRO A 174 2.50 10.39 -2.62
CA PRO A 174 1.53 10.83 -1.62
C PRO A 174 1.05 9.70 -0.69
N GLU A 175 0.77 8.52 -1.25
CA GLU A 175 0.30 7.36 -0.49
C GLU A 175 1.20 6.15 -0.79
N PRO A 176 2.37 6.01 -0.13
CA PRO A 176 3.36 4.98 -0.44
C PRO A 176 2.85 3.56 -0.19
N HIS A 177 1.84 3.41 0.68
CA HIS A 177 1.18 2.14 0.95
C HIS A 177 0.31 1.65 -0.23
N ILE A 178 0.18 2.43 -1.30
CA ILE A 178 -0.47 2.04 -2.55
C ILE A 178 0.61 1.64 -3.57
N LEU A 179 0.58 0.37 -3.95
CA LEU A 179 1.43 -0.17 -5.01
C LEU A 179 0.68 -0.13 -6.34
N LEU A 180 1.33 0.43 -7.37
CA LEU A 180 0.78 0.57 -8.71
C LEU A 180 1.34 -0.51 -9.62
N PHE A 181 0.49 -1.36 -10.16
CA PHE A 181 0.89 -2.44 -11.06
C PHE A 181 0.35 -2.22 -12.47
N ARG A 182 1.14 -2.66 -13.46
CA ARG A 182 0.73 -2.72 -14.86
C ARG A 182 1.07 -4.09 -15.46
N GLU A 183 0.34 -4.48 -16.49
CA GLU A 183 0.59 -5.67 -17.32
C GLU A 183 0.32 -5.30 -18.78
N PRO A 184 1.11 -5.78 -19.76
CA PRO A 184 0.82 -5.55 -21.17
C PRO A 184 -0.60 -6.00 -21.55
N ILE A 185 -1.31 -5.16 -22.29
CA ILE A 185 -2.74 -5.40 -22.59
C ILE A 185 -2.97 -6.71 -23.36
N ASP A 186 -2.03 -7.09 -24.24
CA ASP A 186 -2.13 -8.31 -25.04
C ASP A 186 -2.08 -9.57 -24.16
N SER A 187 -1.19 -9.56 -23.17
CA SER A 187 -1.09 -10.63 -22.17
C SER A 187 -2.36 -10.71 -21.32
N TYR A 188 -2.86 -9.55 -20.86
CA TYR A 188 -4.08 -9.47 -20.08
C TYR A 188 -5.29 -10.00 -20.87
N LYS A 189 -5.54 -9.49 -22.08
CA LYS A 189 -6.66 -9.89 -22.95
C LYS A 189 -6.60 -11.37 -23.33
N SER A 190 -5.42 -11.91 -23.57
CA SER A 190 -5.26 -13.33 -23.90
C SER A 190 -5.64 -14.22 -22.73
N ARG A 191 -5.18 -13.90 -21.51
CA ARG A 191 -5.56 -14.63 -20.29
C ARG A 191 -7.05 -14.53 -19.98
N MET A 192 -7.67 -13.36 -20.20
CA MET A 192 -9.11 -13.18 -19.98
C MET A 192 -9.94 -14.03 -20.93
N ARG A 193 -9.62 -14.05 -22.23
CA ARG A 193 -10.30 -14.91 -23.22
C ARG A 193 -10.19 -16.39 -22.89
N GLU A 194 -9.03 -16.83 -22.41
CA GLU A 194 -8.83 -18.23 -22.02
C GLU A 194 -9.68 -18.60 -20.80
N ARG A 195 -9.77 -17.72 -19.80
CA ARG A 195 -10.65 -17.89 -18.64
C ARG A 195 -12.12 -17.97 -19.07
N GLU A 196 -12.59 -17.02 -19.89
CA GLU A 196 -13.96 -16.99 -20.40
C GLU A 196 -14.32 -18.26 -21.17
N LYS A 197 -13.44 -18.72 -22.05
CA LYS A 197 -13.63 -19.97 -22.80
C LYS A 197 -13.78 -21.16 -21.86
N ARG A 198 -12.94 -21.26 -20.82
CA ARG A 198 -13.00 -22.34 -19.84
C ARG A 198 -14.29 -22.30 -19.02
N GLU A 199 -14.75 -21.10 -18.65
CA GLU A 199 -16.03 -20.93 -17.94
C GLU A 199 -17.21 -21.34 -18.82
N GLN A 200 -17.21 -20.97 -20.11
CA GLN A 200 -18.23 -21.40 -21.07
C GLN A 200 -18.23 -22.92 -21.28
N GLU A 201 -17.05 -23.54 -21.35
CA GLU A 201 -16.91 -25.00 -21.50
C GLU A 201 -17.42 -25.73 -20.25
N LEU A 202 -17.10 -25.25 -19.05
CA LEU A 202 -17.63 -25.80 -17.80
C LEU A 202 -19.15 -25.65 -17.72
N ALA A 203 -19.69 -24.48 -18.07
CA ALA A 203 -21.12 -24.25 -18.09
C ALA A 203 -21.84 -25.14 -19.13
N ALA A 204 -21.24 -25.33 -20.31
CA ALA A 204 -21.77 -26.24 -21.33
C ALA A 204 -21.70 -27.71 -20.88
N ALA A 205 -20.63 -28.11 -20.18
CA ALA A 205 -20.48 -29.46 -19.62
C ALA A 205 -21.49 -29.72 -18.49
N GLU A 206 -21.72 -28.73 -17.61
CA GLU A 206 -22.74 -28.78 -16.55
C GLU A 206 -24.14 -28.92 -17.17
N GLN A 207 -24.49 -28.07 -18.13
CA GLN A 207 -25.76 -28.16 -18.86
C GLN A 207 -25.94 -29.50 -19.59
N ALA A 208 -24.90 -30.02 -20.24
CA ALA A 208 -24.94 -31.32 -20.91
C ALA A 208 -25.11 -32.49 -19.92
N SER A 209 -24.61 -32.35 -18.69
CA SER A 209 -24.82 -33.34 -17.63
C SER A 209 -26.23 -33.29 -17.03
N GLU A 210 -26.84 -32.10 -16.94
CA GLU A 210 -28.22 -31.93 -16.47
C GLU A 210 -29.27 -32.45 -17.48
N ASP A 211 -29.04 -32.25 -18.78
CA ASP A 211 -29.96 -32.69 -19.86
C ASP A 211 -30.12 -34.22 -19.95
N LEU A 212 -29.11 -34.99 -19.50
CA LEU A 212 -29.19 -36.46 -19.43
C LEU A 212 -30.03 -36.98 -18.25
N THR A 213 -30.44 -36.11 -17.33
CA THR A 213 -31.19 -36.47 -16.12
C THR A 213 -32.69 -36.18 -16.19
N GLU A 214 -33.23 -35.66 -17.30
CA GLU A 214 -34.69 -35.51 -17.44
C GLU A 214 -35.34 -36.86 -17.78
N PRO A 215 -36.13 -37.49 -16.88
CA PRO A 215 -36.85 -38.70 -17.21
C PRO A 215 -37.93 -38.35 -18.24
N SER A 216 -37.75 -38.83 -19.48
CA SER A 216 -38.75 -38.82 -20.54
C SER A 216 -40.11 -39.25 -19.98
N ARG A 217 -40.98 -38.26 -19.74
CA ARG A 217 -42.30 -38.49 -19.15
C ARG A 217 -43.15 -39.20 -20.21
N PRO A 218 -43.64 -40.43 -19.97
CA PRO A 218 -44.32 -41.18 -21.01
C PRO A 218 -45.62 -40.46 -21.41
N SER A 219 -45.69 -40.12 -22.70
CA SER A 219 -46.85 -39.53 -23.34
C SER A 219 -48.08 -40.41 -23.09
N LYS A 220 -49.08 -39.87 -22.38
CA LYS A 220 -50.36 -40.54 -22.10
C LYS A 220 -51.04 -40.87 -23.42
N ARG A 221 -50.96 -42.13 -23.81
CA ARG A 221 -51.76 -42.75 -24.88
C ARG A 221 -53.24 -42.55 -24.54
N GLN A 222 -53.92 -41.68 -25.28
CA GLN A 222 -55.37 -41.55 -25.22
C GLN A 222 -55.97 -42.88 -25.70
N LYS A 223 -56.72 -43.55 -24.82
CA LYS A 223 -57.62 -44.64 -25.23
C LYS A 223 -58.86 -43.98 -25.85
N ALA A 224 -59.11 -44.28 -27.12
CA ALA A 224 -60.41 -44.05 -27.74
C ALA A 224 -61.31 -45.22 -27.35
N ASP A 225 -62.52 -44.89 -26.89
CA ASP A 225 -63.69 -45.77 -26.77
C ASP A 225 -64.18 -46.23 -28.14
#